data_AF-A0A522WMY2-F1
#
_entry.id   AF-A0A522WMY2-F1
#
_cell.length_a   1.000
_cell.length_b   1.000
_cell.length_c   1.000
_cell.angle_alpha   90.00
_cell.angle_beta   90.00
_cell.angle_gamma   90.00
#
_symmetry.space_group_name_H-M   'P 1'
#
loop_
_entity.id
_entity.type
_entity.pdbx_description
1 polymer ?
#
loop_
_entity_poly.entity_id
_entity_poly.type
_entity_poly.pdbx_seq_one_letter_code
_entity_poly.pdbx_strand_id
1 'polypeptide(L)'
;MTLNTKNVLAVFMFIALISAPRSAGASFRDDFTAAYYANRPEYRAALVKKNKAIIPAEVTTLIEEALTGEKTFEEKMQLLDIASAMASIHKHSSSDPAPLDAVEKLQRELMEIENKRLAEAQKWAVFESYIGNILMRPDVKEPTTATAVAVVFPHWTHRLWYACSFCHNGLFEMKRSGGAINHTAMAEGKYCGACHDNKTAFNTDSKQDCILCHSAMSPPPALTYNTAKIDLKKVSDTAQRLGGQWTLSALKNNKLPLDKFGFIDWTELRKSGASRLIAGAGPCRAGTARQNICQEETPDSAIIKNEVRENTIIFTPRIQGIASVAFSHETHSADTLCETCHPNVFKDTLGGNNMTMSDMAEGRSCGYCHGKTAFKFADCKKCHSIKPGEKPEGANVLIR
;
A
#
# COMPACT_ATOMS: atom_id res chain seq x y z
N MET A 1 37.04 -28.11 21.63
CA MET A 1 37.59 -28.81 20.44
C MET A 1 36.38 -29.08 19.55
N THR A 2 36.17 -28.51 18.37
CA THR A 2 37.05 -27.99 17.32
C THR A 2 36.29 -26.92 16.52
N LEU A 3 36.96 -25.82 16.16
CA LEU A 3 36.45 -24.78 15.27
C LEU A 3 36.31 -25.30 13.83
N ASN A 4 35.31 -24.82 13.08
CA ASN A 4 35.38 -24.80 11.63
C ASN A 4 34.94 -23.43 11.09
N THR A 5 35.90 -22.76 10.46
CA THR A 5 35.78 -21.47 9.80
C THR A 5 35.56 -21.68 8.30
N LYS A 6 34.57 -21.01 7.70
CA LYS A 6 34.75 -20.07 6.58
C LYS A 6 33.44 -19.78 5.83
N ASN A 7 33.14 -18.50 5.87
CA ASN A 7 32.15 -17.74 5.12
C ASN A 7 32.37 -17.78 3.59
N VAL A 8 31.26 -17.55 2.88
CA VAL A 8 31.12 -16.80 1.61
C VAL A 8 31.46 -17.55 0.31
N LEU A 9 30.44 -17.87 -0.50
CA LEU A 9 30.35 -17.43 -1.90
C LEU A 9 28.94 -17.59 -2.48
N ALA A 10 28.54 -16.58 -3.24
CA ALA A 10 27.25 -16.39 -3.87
C ALA A 10 27.12 -17.15 -5.22
N VAL A 11 25.86 -17.49 -5.53
CA VAL A 11 25.18 -17.38 -6.84
C VAL A 11 26.03 -17.59 -8.09
N PHE A 12 25.86 -18.73 -8.77
CA PHE A 12 25.82 -18.85 -10.24
C PHE A 12 25.15 -20.18 -10.60
N MET A 13 23.87 -20.15 -10.97
CA MET A 13 23.18 -21.32 -11.52
C MET A 13 23.39 -21.30 -13.05
N PHE A 14 24.36 -22.09 -13.51
CA PHE A 14 24.61 -22.33 -14.93
C PHE A 14 23.49 -23.23 -15.47
N ILE A 15 22.59 -22.69 -16.28
CA ILE A 15 21.72 -23.48 -17.15
C ILE A 15 22.53 -23.76 -18.42
N ALA A 16 22.99 -25.01 -18.57
CA ALA A 16 23.54 -25.51 -19.81
C ALA A 16 22.39 -25.71 -20.81
N LEU A 17 22.27 -24.80 -21.77
CA LEU A 17 21.35 -24.93 -22.90
C LEU A 17 22.11 -25.41 -24.15
N ILE A 18 21.55 -26.48 -24.71
CA ILE A 18 21.96 -27.21 -25.91
C ILE A 18 22.12 -26.24 -27.09
N SER A 19 23.25 -26.35 -27.78
CA SER A 19 23.68 -25.45 -28.85
C SER A 19 22.92 -25.71 -30.15
N ALA A 20 21.87 -24.92 -30.42
CA ALA A 20 21.37 -24.72 -31.78
C ALA A 20 22.26 -23.67 -32.50
N PRO A 21 22.43 -23.75 -33.84
CA PRO A 21 23.24 -22.78 -34.57
C PRO A 21 22.64 -21.37 -34.45
N ARG A 22 23.43 -20.46 -33.88
CA ARG A 22 23.05 -19.07 -33.58
C ARG A 22 23.01 -18.27 -34.89
N SER A 23 21.88 -17.63 -35.20
CA SER A 23 21.78 -16.74 -36.36
C SER A 23 22.66 -15.50 -36.16
N ALA A 24 23.21 -14.95 -37.25
CA ALA A 24 24.10 -13.78 -37.19
C ALA A 24 23.45 -12.55 -36.51
N GLY A 25 22.12 -12.39 -36.61
CA GLY A 25 21.36 -11.32 -35.96
C GLY A 25 21.30 -11.45 -34.42
N ALA A 26 21.13 -12.66 -33.89
CA ALA A 26 21.09 -12.89 -32.45
C ALA A 26 22.43 -12.60 -31.74
N SER A 27 23.56 -12.71 -32.45
CA SER A 27 24.88 -12.36 -31.90
C SER A 27 25.11 -10.84 -31.77
N PHE A 28 24.58 -10.05 -32.71
CA PHE A 28 24.76 -8.60 -32.72
C PHE A 28 24.02 -7.93 -31.57
N ARG A 29 22.76 -8.28 -31.36
CA ARG A 29 21.91 -7.65 -30.34
C ARG A 29 22.45 -7.86 -28.94
N ASP A 30 22.84 -9.09 -28.61
CA ASP A 30 23.44 -9.44 -27.32
C ASP A 30 24.71 -8.61 -27.06
N ASP A 31 25.63 -8.58 -28.04
CA ASP A 31 26.88 -7.83 -27.95
C ASP A 31 26.66 -6.31 -27.82
N PHE A 32 25.71 -5.76 -28.59
CA PHE A 32 25.37 -4.35 -28.52
C PHE A 32 24.74 -3.98 -27.18
N THR A 33 23.83 -4.81 -26.68
CA THR A 33 23.13 -4.59 -25.41
C THR A 33 24.10 -4.66 -24.24
N ALA A 34 24.99 -5.66 -24.22
CA ALA A 34 26.08 -5.73 -23.24
C ALA A 34 26.97 -4.48 -23.28
N ALA A 35 27.31 -4.01 -24.49
CA ALA A 35 28.10 -2.80 -24.67
C ALA A 35 27.38 -1.51 -24.26
N TYR A 36 26.05 -1.46 -24.42
CA TYR A 36 25.19 -0.37 -23.98
C TYR A 36 25.25 -0.23 -22.46
N TYR A 37 24.98 -1.31 -21.73
CA TYR A 37 25.01 -1.29 -20.26
C TYR A 37 26.42 -1.12 -19.69
N ALA A 38 27.45 -1.61 -20.39
CA ALA A 38 28.84 -1.40 -20.03
C ALA A 38 29.39 0.00 -20.41
N ASN A 39 28.55 0.89 -20.96
CA ASN A 39 28.91 2.24 -21.40
C ASN A 39 30.14 2.27 -22.33
N ARG A 40 30.16 1.44 -23.38
CA ARG A 40 31.26 1.34 -24.37
C ARG A 40 30.88 1.97 -25.72
N PRO A 41 30.95 3.32 -25.87
CA PRO A 41 30.45 4.02 -27.07
C PRO A 41 31.21 3.65 -28.35
N GLU A 42 32.54 3.54 -28.29
CA GLU A 42 33.38 3.19 -29.45
C GLU A 42 33.07 1.79 -29.99
N TYR A 43 32.89 0.84 -29.07
CA TYR A 43 32.57 -0.54 -29.42
C TYR A 43 31.17 -0.65 -30.04
N ARG A 44 30.17 0.07 -29.51
CA ARG A 44 28.84 0.18 -30.12
C ARG A 44 28.90 0.77 -31.53
N ALA A 45 29.69 1.82 -31.73
CA ALA A 45 29.86 2.43 -33.05
C ALA A 45 30.49 1.45 -34.06
N ALA A 46 31.50 0.69 -33.63
CA ALA A 46 32.13 -0.34 -34.46
C ALA A 46 31.14 -1.46 -34.83
N LEU A 47 30.34 -1.93 -33.87
CA LEU A 47 29.32 -2.96 -34.10
C LEU A 47 28.27 -2.52 -35.11
N VAL A 48 27.75 -1.28 -34.97
CA VAL A 48 26.74 -0.74 -35.90
C VAL A 48 27.33 -0.54 -37.30
N LYS A 49 28.57 -0.04 -37.40
CA LYS A 49 29.25 0.13 -38.69
C LYS A 49 29.45 -1.20 -39.42
N LYS A 50 29.83 -2.26 -38.68
CA LYS A 50 30.01 -3.62 -39.24
C LYS A 50 28.69 -4.24 -39.71
N ASN A 51 27.59 -3.91 -39.05
CA ASN A 51 26.28 -4.55 -39.24
C ASN A 51 25.22 -3.60 -39.87
N LYS A 52 25.64 -2.57 -40.61
CA LYS A 52 24.79 -1.47 -41.09
C LYS A 52 23.49 -1.92 -41.78
N ALA A 53 23.53 -3.02 -42.54
CA ALA A 53 22.40 -3.51 -43.32
C ALA A 53 21.26 -4.12 -42.48
N ILE A 54 21.56 -4.62 -41.28
CA ILE A 54 20.56 -5.27 -40.42
C ILE A 54 19.95 -4.31 -39.39
N ILE A 55 20.52 -3.12 -39.20
CA ILE A 55 20.09 -2.17 -38.16
C ILE A 55 18.61 -1.75 -38.30
N PRO A 56 18.10 -1.39 -39.50
CA PRO A 56 16.69 -1.02 -39.62
C PRO A 56 15.75 -2.15 -39.16
N ALA A 57 16.04 -3.40 -39.56
CA ALA A 57 15.24 -4.55 -39.16
C ALA A 57 15.32 -4.82 -37.64
N GLU A 58 16.52 -4.74 -37.06
CA GLU A 58 16.72 -4.94 -35.62
C GLU A 58 15.98 -3.87 -34.78
N VAL A 59 16.03 -2.62 -35.23
CA VAL A 59 15.28 -1.52 -34.61
C VAL A 59 13.77 -1.78 -34.68
N THR A 60 13.25 -2.23 -35.83
CA THR A 60 11.85 -2.62 -35.97
C THR A 60 11.48 -3.76 -35.03
N THR A 61 12.31 -4.79 -34.92
CA THR A 61 12.08 -5.91 -33.99
C THR A 61 12.05 -5.44 -32.54
N LEU A 62 12.93 -4.54 -32.12
CA LEU A 62 12.91 -3.96 -30.77
C LEU A 62 11.64 -3.14 -30.50
N ILE A 63 11.16 -2.39 -31.49
CA ILE A 63 9.89 -1.67 -31.41
C ILE A 63 8.72 -2.65 -31.23
N GLU A 64 8.65 -3.69 -32.07
CA GLU A 64 7.61 -4.71 -31.98
C GLU A 64 7.63 -5.42 -30.62
N GLU A 65 8.82 -5.79 -30.14
CA GLU A 65 8.98 -6.41 -28.83
C GLU A 65 8.53 -5.51 -27.68
N ALA A 66 8.82 -4.21 -27.74
CA ALA A 66 8.34 -3.24 -26.75
C ALA A 66 6.80 -3.17 -26.74
N LEU A 67 6.15 -3.40 -27.87
CA LEU A 67 4.70 -3.38 -27.99
C LEU A 67 4.05 -4.75 -27.68
N THR A 68 4.82 -5.84 -27.64
CA THR A 68 4.30 -7.19 -27.38
C THR A 68 4.13 -7.48 -25.88
N GLY A 69 2.99 -8.09 -25.53
CA GLY A 69 2.70 -8.61 -24.19
C GLY A 69 2.41 -7.53 -23.13
N GLU A 70 2.21 -7.97 -21.89
CA GLU A 70 1.94 -7.11 -20.73
C GLU A 70 3.26 -6.55 -20.12
N LYS A 71 4.07 -5.83 -20.91
CA LYS A 71 5.28 -5.15 -20.41
C LYS A 71 4.95 -3.86 -19.68
N THR A 72 5.69 -3.57 -18.61
CA THR A 72 5.66 -2.30 -17.88
C THR A 72 6.24 -1.15 -18.71
N PHE A 73 5.90 0.10 -18.38
CA PHE A 73 6.47 1.28 -19.04
C PHE A 73 8.01 1.26 -19.02
N GLU A 74 8.62 0.88 -17.90
CA GLU A 74 10.07 0.79 -17.76
C GLU A 74 10.69 -0.23 -18.71
N GLU A 75 10.13 -1.44 -18.78
CA GLU A 75 10.60 -2.48 -19.71
C GLU A 75 10.46 -2.05 -21.18
N LYS A 76 9.38 -1.34 -21.53
CA LYS A 76 9.19 -0.78 -22.87
C LYS A 76 10.26 0.26 -23.19
N MET A 77 10.50 1.20 -22.27
CA MET A 77 11.51 2.23 -22.46
C MET A 77 12.92 1.67 -22.57
N GLN A 78 13.27 0.64 -21.79
CA GLN A 78 14.58 -0.02 -21.91
C GLN A 78 14.84 -0.57 -23.31
N LEU A 79 13.85 -1.23 -23.93
CA LEU A 79 13.98 -1.74 -25.31
C LEU A 79 14.10 -0.61 -26.33
N LEU A 80 13.29 0.44 -26.18
CA LEU A 80 13.31 1.60 -27.08
C LEU A 80 14.59 2.44 -26.93
N ASP A 81 15.18 2.52 -25.74
CA ASP A 81 16.44 3.23 -25.52
C ASP A 81 17.62 2.53 -26.22
N ILE A 82 17.62 1.19 -26.21
CA ILE A 82 18.58 0.38 -26.98
C ILE A 82 18.36 0.62 -28.49
N ALA A 83 17.12 0.56 -28.96
CA ALA A 83 16.76 0.80 -30.36
C ALA A 83 17.15 2.21 -30.82
N SER A 84 16.89 3.22 -30.01
CA SER A 84 17.24 4.63 -30.24
C SER A 84 18.76 4.80 -30.33
N ALA A 85 19.52 4.16 -29.44
CA ALA A 85 20.98 4.19 -29.50
C ALA A 85 21.54 3.53 -30.77
N MET A 86 20.99 2.38 -31.18
CA MET A 86 21.35 1.74 -32.45
C MET A 86 21.03 2.64 -33.65
N ALA A 87 19.80 3.17 -33.70
CA ALA A 87 19.31 4.01 -34.78
C ALA A 87 20.06 5.35 -34.89
N SER A 88 20.44 5.95 -33.76
CA SER A 88 21.22 7.18 -33.71
C SER A 88 22.61 7.00 -34.33
N ILE A 89 23.30 5.93 -33.96
CA ILE A 89 24.61 5.59 -34.57
C ILE A 89 24.44 5.27 -36.06
N HIS A 90 23.37 4.56 -36.42
CA HIS A 90 23.07 4.24 -37.82
C HIS A 90 22.89 5.51 -38.65
N LYS A 91 22.06 6.46 -38.20
CA LYS A 91 21.82 7.75 -38.86
C LYS A 91 23.11 8.51 -39.13
N HIS A 92 24.04 8.55 -38.18
CA HIS A 92 25.36 9.18 -38.40
C HIS A 92 26.20 8.48 -39.48
N SER A 93 26.02 7.17 -39.66
CA SER A 93 26.79 6.35 -40.62
C SER A 93 26.13 6.15 -41.98
N SER A 94 24.80 6.30 -42.07
CA SER A 94 23.98 6.06 -43.26
C SER A 94 23.29 7.30 -43.82
N SER A 95 23.20 8.36 -43.02
CA SER A 95 22.34 9.52 -43.26
C SER A 95 20.85 9.18 -43.38
N ASP A 96 20.42 7.97 -43.02
CA ASP A 96 19.02 7.55 -42.98
C ASP A 96 18.43 7.82 -41.58
N PRO A 97 17.49 8.78 -41.44
CA PRO A 97 16.87 9.08 -40.16
C PRO A 97 15.70 8.14 -39.81
N ALA A 98 15.16 7.38 -40.77
CA ALA A 98 13.87 6.71 -40.61
C ALA A 98 13.78 5.77 -39.41
N PRO A 99 14.79 4.92 -39.10
CA PRO A 99 14.75 4.07 -37.92
C PRO A 99 14.74 4.87 -36.61
N LEU A 100 15.45 6.00 -36.56
CA LEU A 100 15.52 6.84 -35.36
C LEU A 100 14.20 7.59 -35.16
N ASP A 101 13.68 8.20 -36.23
CA ASP A 101 12.43 8.95 -36.18
C ASP A 101 11.26 8.06 -35.73
N ALA A 102 11.25 6.79 -36.14
CA ALA A 102 10.26 5.80 -35.71
C ALA A 102 10.33 5.50 -34.20
N VAL A 103 11.53 5.25 -33.66
CA VAL A 103 11.73 4.99 -32.23
C VAL A 103 11.38 6.22 -31.40
N GLU A 104 11.90 7.40 -31.77
CA GLU A 104 11.67 8.63 -31.02
C GLU A 104 10.20 9.04 -31.01
N LYS A 105 9.48 8.82 -32.11
CA LYS A 105 8.03 9.03 -32.17
C LYS A 105 7.32 8.15 -31.14
N LEU A 106 7.62 6.85 -31.11
CA LEU A 106 7.01 5.93 -30.16
C LEU A 106 7.38 6.26 -28.70
N GLN A 107 8.64 6.60 -28.43
CA GLN A 107 9.08 7.04 -27.09
C GLN A 107 8.27 8.26 -26.63
N ARG A 108 8.06 9.27 -27.49
CA ARG A 108 7.24 10.44 -27.17
C ARG A 108 5.79 10.06 -26.86
N GLU A 109 5.18 9.23 -27.69
CA GLU A 109 3.80 8.76 -27.49
C GLU A 109 3.65 8.00 -26.15
N LEU A 110 4.56 7.08 -25.84
CA LEU A 110 4.54 6.34 -24.57
C LEU A 110 4.80 7.24 -23.37
N MET A 111 5.72 8.20 -23.47
CA MET A 111 5.95 9.19 -22.41
C MET A 111 4.72 10.08 -22.17
N GLU A 112 4.03 10.50 -23.22
CA GLU A 112 2.79 11.26 -23.08
C GLU A 112 1.69 10.44 -22.39
N ILE A 113 1.55 9.16 -22.75
CA ILE A 113 0.61 8.23 -22.10
C ILE A 113 0.96 8.08 -20.62
N GLU A 114 2.23 7.84 -20.30
CA GLU A 114 2.68 7.66 -18.92
C GLU A 114 2.53 8.96 -18.10
N ASN A 115 2.86 10.10 -18.66
CA ASN A 115 2.66 11.40 -18.01
C ASN A 115 1.17 11.65 -17.70
N LYS A 116 0.27 11.31 -18.64
CA LYS A 116 -1.18 11.38 -18.38
C LYS A 116 -1.60 10.42 -17.27
N ARG A 117 -1.06 9.19 -17.25
CA ARG A 117 -1.32 8.19 -16.20
C ARG A 117 -0.86 8.69 -14.82
N LEU A 118 0.35 9.25 -14.73
CA LEU A 118 0.92 9.80 -13.51
C LEU A 118 0.16 11.04 -13.03
N ALA A 119 -0.21 11.95 -13.94
CA ALA A 119 -1.00 13.14 -13.62
C ALA A 119 -2.38 12.76 -13.07
N GLU A 120 -3.05 11.79 -13.70
CA GLU A 120 -4.32 11.27 -13.19
C GLU A 120 -4.12 10.58 -11.83
N ALA A 121 -3.08 9.76 -11.65
CA ALA A 121 -2.77 9.16 -10.35
C ALA A 121 -2.51 10.21 -9.25
N GLN A 122 -1.80 11.29 -9.58
CA GLN A 122 -1.49 12.37 -8.65
C GLN A 122 -2.73 13.18 -8.26
N LYS A 123 -3.67 13.41 -9.19
CA LYS A 123 -4.97 14.02 -8.91
C LYS A 123 -5.73 13.26 -7.81
N TRP A 124 -5.60 11.94 -7.78
CA TRP A 124 -6.24 11.08 -6.77
C TRP A 124 -5.49 11.03 -5.44
N ALA A 125 -4.17 11.22 -5.45
CA ALA A 125 -3.33 11.11 -4.25
C ALA A 125 -3.73 12.08 -3.12
N VAL A 126 -4.35 13.22 -3.46
CA VAL A 126 -4.84 14.19 -2.46
C VAL A 126 -5.90 13.58 -1.52
N PHE A 127 -6.73 12.66 -2.01
CA PHE A 127 -7.79 12.05 -1.20
C PHE A 127 -7.24 11.08 -0.16
N GLU A 128 -6.06 10.51 -0.40
CA GLU A 128 -5.36 9.62 0.53
C GLU A 128 -4.28 10.34 1.37
N SER A 129 -4.22 11.68 1.27
CA SER A 129 -3.22 12.47 2.00
C SER A 129 -3.37 12.40 3.51
N TYR A 130 -4.60 12.22 4.00
CA TYR A 130 -4.89 12.01 5.42
C TYR A 130 -4.82 10.54 5.79
N ILE A 131 -4.15 10.23 6.91
CA ILE A 131 -3.95 8.85 7.38
C ILE A 131 -5.30 8.12 7.53
N GLY A 132 -5.41 6.98 6.88
CA GLY A 132 -6.56 6.12 6.91
C GLY A 132 -7.63 6.43 5.86
N ASN A 133 -7.49 7.50 5.08
CA ASN A 133 -8.35 7.66 3.92
C ASN A 133 -8.02 6.61 2.86
N ILE A 134 -9.05 5.98 2.31
CA ILE A 134 -8.93 5.06 1.19
C ILE A 134 -9.77 5.60 0.04
N LEU A 135 -9.15 5.74 -1.12
CA LEU A 135 -9.85 5.96 -2.37
C LEU A 135 -10.20 4.61 -2.98
N MET A 136 -11.50 4.36 -3.14
CA MET A 136 -12.04 3.21 -3.85
C MET A 136 -12.45 3.66 -5.25
N ARG A 137 -11.87 3.02 -6.28
CA ARG A 137 -12.17 3.28 -7.68
C ARG A 137 -12.01 1.99 -8.48
N PRO A 138 -12.72 1.82 -9.60
CA PRO A 138 -12.48 0.70 -10.51
C PRO A 138 -11.03 0.74 -11.03
N ASP A 139 -10.46 -0.45 -11.29
CA ASP A 139 -9.14 -0.58 -11.90
C ASP A 139 -9.17 -0.03 -13.33
N VAL A 140 -8.49 1.09 -13.53
CA VAL A 140 -8.46 1.80 -14.81
C VAL A 140 -7.34 1.20 -15.65
N LYS A 141 -7.66 0.22 -16.51
CA LYS A 141 -6.77 -0.19 -17.61
C LYS A 141 -6.78 0.82 -18.77
N GLU A 142 -7.82 1.65 -18.90
CA GLU A 142 -7.99 2.67 -19.95
C GLU A 142 -8.76 3.91 -19.45
N PRO A 143 -8.47 5.13 -19.94
CA PRO A 143 -8.98 6.39 -19.40
C PRO A 143 -10.43 6.64 -19.85
N THR A 144 -11.40 5.95 -19.24
CA THR A 144 -12.82 6.27 -19.45
C THR A 144 -13.57 6.33 -18.13
N THR A 145 -14.42 7.37 -17.98
CA THR A 145 -15.50 7.57 -16.98
C THR A 145 -15.20 7.35 -15.47
N ALA A 146 -13.97 7.04 -15.10
CA ALA A 146 -13.55 6.65 -13.74
C ALA A 146 -13.79 7.72 -12.67
N THR A 147 -13.92 8.99 -13.05
CA THR A 147 -14.23 10.09 -12.14
C THR A 147 -15.60 9.95 -11.49
N ALA A 148 -16.59 9.37 -12.18
CA ALA A 148 -17.99 9.36 -11.75
C ALA A 148 -18.36 8.27 -10.72
N VAL A 149 -17.40 7.42 -10.33
CA VAL A 149 -17.65 6.27 -9.44
C VAL A 149 -16.69 6.24 -8.25
N ALA A 150 -15.73 7.17 -8.18
CA ALA A 150 -14.73 7.19 -7.12
C ALA A 150 -15.35 7.54 -5.75
N VAL A 151 -15.09 6.68 -4.76
CA VAL A 151 -15.57 6.81 -3.37
C VAL A 151 -14.39 7.05 -2.45
N VAL A 152 -14.50 8.00 -1.52
CA VAL A 152 -13.51 8.17 -0.46
C VAL A 152 -14.06 7.66 0.85
N PHE A 153 -13.36 6.70 1.46
CA PHE A 153 -13.66 6.16 2.78
C PHE A 153 -12.65 6.68 3.81
N PRO A 154 -13.06 7.57 4.74
CA PRO A 154 -12.18 8.06 5.80
C PRO A 154 -12.18 7.12 7.00
N HIS A 155 -11.14 6.27 7.17
CA HIS A 155 -11.03 5.42 8.37
C HIS A 155 -11.01 6.25 9.65
N TRP A 156 -10.33 7.40 9.64
CA TRP A 156 -10.16 8.19 10.84
C TRP A 156 -11.50 8.64 11.43
N THR A 157 -12.48 8.99 10.61
CA THR A 157 -13.83 9.36 11.07
C THR A 157 -14.53 8.18 11.72
N HIS A 158 -14.51 7.01 11.06
CA HIS A 158 -15.12 5.80 11.60
C HIS A 158 -14.44 5.32 12.89
N ARG A 159 -13.12 5.49 12.99
CA ARG A 159 -12.31 5.16 14.17
C ARG A 159 -12.54 6.06 15.37
N LEU A 160 -13.32 7.14 15.23
CA LEU A 160 -13.80 7.88 16.40
C LEU A 160 -14.79 7.06 17.23
N TRP A 161 -15.50 6.12 16.60
CA TRP A 161 -16.53 5.31 17.26
C TRP A 161 -16.21 3.82 17.29
N TYR A 162 -15.52 3.30 16.28
CA TYR A 162 -15.35 1.86 16.09
C TYR A 162 -13.88 1.42 16.16
N ALA A 163 -13.64 0.28 16.82
CA ALA A 163 -12.35 -0.41 16.78
C ALA A 163 -12.15 -1.09 15.41
N CYS A 164 -10.91 -1.46 15.07
CA CYS A 164 -10.63 -2.15 13.80
C CYS A 164 -11.37 -3.49 13.73
N SER A 165 -11.43 -4.22 14.85
CA SER A 165 -12.14 -5.50 15.01
C SER A 165 -13.65 -5.43 14.75
N PHE A 166 -14.23 -4.23 14.75
CA PHE A 166 -15.64 -4.01 14.43
C PHE A 166 -15.94 -4.23 12.95
N CYS A 167 -15.04 -3.79 12.09
CA CYS A 167 -15.19 -3.90 10.65
C CYS A 167 -14.38 -5.08 10.08
N HIS A 168 -13.23 -5.38 10.69
CA HIS A 168 -12.27 -6.35 10.18
C HIS A 168 -12.13 -7.57 11.11
N ASN A 169 -12.01 -8.79 10.58
CA ASN A 169 -12.05 -9.16 9.15
C ASN A 169 -13.46 -9.55 8.66
N GLY A 170 -14.52 -9.31 9.45
CA GLY A 170 -15.86 -9.79 9.14
C GLY A 170 -16.59 -9.06 8.00
N LEU A 171 -16.69 -7.73 8.09
CA LEU A 171 -17.43 -6.91 7.11
C LEU A 171 -16.56 -6.50 5.93
N PHE A 172 -15.27 -6.29 6.19
CA PHE A 172 -14.28 -5.94 5.20
C PHE A 172 -13.00 -6.74 5.44
N GLU A 173 -12.39 -7.24 4.37
CA GLU A 173 -11.02 -7.74 4.42
C GLU A 173 -10.04 -6.57 4.54
N MET A 174 -8.89 -6.80 5.17
CA MET A 174 -7.77 -5.83 5.22
C MET A 174 -6.99 -5.80 3.90
N LYS A 175 -7.72 -5.68 2.78
CA LYS A 175 -7.21 -5.59 1.41
C LYS A 175 -8.02 -4.55 0.65
N ARG A 176 -7.38 -3.89 -0.30
CA ARG A 176 -8.10 -3.03 -1.25
C ARG A 176 -8.85 -3.93 -2.23
N SER A 177 -10.13 -4.18 -1.98
CA SER A 177 -11.02 -4.88 -2.91
C SER A 177 -12.13 -3.92 -3.34
N GLY A 178 -12.21 -3.65 -4.65
CA GLY A 178 -13.24 -2.78 -5.22
C GLY A 178 -14.42 -3.54 -5.84
N GLY A 179 -14.22 -4.79 -6.25
CA GLY A 179 -15.17 -5.50 -7.12
C GLY A 179 -16.45 -5.99 -6.43
N ALA A 180 -16.40 -6.27 -5.13
CA ALA A 180 -17.54 -6.86 -4.41
C ALA A 180 -18.49 -5.83 -3.78
N ILE A 181 -18.05 -4.57 -3.67
CA ILE A 181 -18.83 -3.48 -3.07
C ILE A 181 -19.64 -2.79 -4.18
N ASN A 182 -20.96 -2.89 -4.12
CA ASN A 182 -21.87 -2.23 -5.05
C ASN A 182 -23.19 -1.86 -4.35
N HIS A 183 -24.03 -1.04 -4.99
CA HIS A 183 -25.30 -0.60 -4.41
C HIS A 183 -26.28 -1.76 -4.12
N THR A 184 -26.27 -2.83 -4.91
CA THR A 184 -27.10 -4.01 -4.66
C THR A 184 -26.70 -4.68 -3.35
N ALA A 185 -25.40 -4.93 -3.15
CA ALA A 185 -24.89 -5.49 -1.92
C ALA A 185 -25.16 -4.56 -0.71
N MET A 186 -25.07 -3.25 -0.89
CA MET A 186 -25.42 -2.29 0.17
C MET A 186 -26.92 -2.31 0.51
N ALA A 187 -27.81 -2.44 -0.48
CA ALA A 187 -29.24 -2.60 -0.25
C ALA A 187 -29.58 -3.91 0.48
N GLU A 188 -28.77 -4.96 0.31
CA GLU A 188 -28.83 -6.21 1.07
C GLU A 188 -28.24 -6.09 2.49
N GLY A 189 -27.77 -4.90 2.89
CA GLY A 189 -27.15 -4.66 4.19
C GLY A 189 -25.68 -5.06 4.30
N LYS A 190 -25.00 -5.36 3.19
CA LYS A 190 -23.55 -5.68 3.16
C LYS A 190 -22.70 -4.41 3.10
N TYR A 191 -21.43 -4.53 3.48
CA TYR A 191 -20.45 -3.45 3.40
C TYR A 191 -20.94 -2.16 4.08
N CYS A 192 -20.95 -1.03 3.36
CA CYS A 192 -21.43 0.24 3.88
C CYS A 192 -22.90 0.15 4.35
N GLY A 193 -23.74 -0.62 3.64
CA GLY A 193 -25.15 -0.82 3.97
C GLY A 193 -25.40 -1.54 5.29
N ALA A 194 -24.38 -2.17 5.88
CA ALA A 194 -24.49 -2.77 7.21
C ALA A 194 -24.73 -1.73 8.31
N CYS A 195 -24.37 -0.47 8.06
CA CYS A 195 -24.56 0.65 8.97
C CYS A 195 -25.27 1.84 8.30
N HIS A 196 -25.10 2.06 7.00
CA HIS A 196 -25.79 3.12 6.27
C HIS A 196 -27.21 2.68 5.89
N ASP A 197 -28.08 2.61 6.90
CA ASP A 197 -29.35 1.88 6.92
C ASP A 197 -30.54 2.72 7.48
N ASN A 198 -30.37 4.04 7.61
CA ASN A 198 -31.27 4.99 8.29
C ASN A 198 -31.48 4.78 9.81
N LYS A 199 -30.78 3.84 10.43
CA LYS A 199 -30.85 3.57 11.88
C LYS A 199 -29.52 3.87 12.56
N THR A 200 -28.45 3.29 12.03
CA THR A 200 -27.07 3.41 12.52
C THR A 200 -26.42 4.65 11.91
N ALA A 201 -26.58 4.87 10.61
CA ALA A 201 -26.12 6.04 9.87
C ALA A 201 -27.11 6.41 8.73
N PHE A 202 -26.81 7.48 7.98
CA PHE A 202 -27.59 7.89 6.80
C PHE A 202 -27.58 6.78 5.73
N ASN A 203 -28.63 6.68 4.90
CA ASN A 203 -28.77 5.60 3.92
C ASN A 203 -27.82 5.70 2.72
N THR A 204 -27.64 4.58 2.02
CA THR A 204 -26.86 4.45 0.79
C THR A 204 -27.60 4.76 -0.52
N ASP A 205 -28.92 5.00 -0.46
CA ASP A 205 -29.81 5.17 -1.63
C ASP A 205 -30.33 6.61 -1.84
N SER A 206 -30.02 7.51 -0.90
CA SER A 206 -30.45 8.90 -0.96
C SER A 206 -29.69 9.65 -2.04
N LYS A 207 -30.43 10.16 -3.05
CA LYS A 207 -29.84 10.92 -4.17
C LYS A 207 -29.10 12.18 -3.71
N GLN A 208 -29.53 12.79 -2.60
CA GLN A 208 -28.85 13.98 -2.04
C GLN A 208 -27.54 13.62 -1.33
N ASP A 209 -27.43 12.38 -0.82
CA ASP A 209 -26.29 11.94 -0.01
C ASP A 209 -25.21 11.20 -0.80
N CYS A 210 -25.39 10.98 -2.10
CA CYS A 210 -24.38 10.37 -2.97
C CYS A 210 -23.01 11.04 -2.82
N ILE A 211 -22.98 12.37 -2.68
CA ILE A 211 -21.75 13.17 -2.54
C ILE A 211 -21.00 12.91 -1.23
N LEU A 212 -21.65 12.37 -0.19
CA LEU A 212 -21.00 12.03 1.07
C LEU A 212 -19.97 10.90 0.90
N CYS A 213 -20.25 9.95 0.00
CA CYS A 213 -19.35 8.85 -0.33
C CYS A 213 -18.56 9.14 -1.62
N HIS A 214 -19.25 9.55 -2.69
CA HIS A 214 -18.66 9.88 -4.00
C HIS A 214 -18.03 11.28 -4.03
N SER A 215 -17.32 11.63 -2.94
CA SER A 215 -16.75 12.96 -2.69
C SER A 215 -15.56 13.31 -3.58
N ALA A 216 -15.16 12.40 -4.47
CA ALA A 216 -14.09 12.60 -5.43
C ALA A 216 -14.58 13.19 -6.78
N MET A 217 -15.91 13.25 -6.99
CA MET A 217 -16.57 13.75 -8.21
C MET A 217 -16.68 15.28 -8.28
N SER A 218 -16.62 15.96 -7.14
CA SER A 218 -16.57 17.41 -7.02
C SER A 218 -15.38 17.73 -6.12
N PRO A 219 -14.51 18.71 -6.45
CA PRO A 219 -13.32 19.01 -5.65
C PRO A 219 -13.75 19.13 -4.19
N PRO A 220 -13.05 18.48 -3.25
CA PRO A 220 -13.61 18.20 -1.95
C PRO A 220 -14.02 19.52 -1.31
N PRO A 221 -15.24 19.67 -0.79
CA PRO A 221 -15.49 20.76 0.14
C PRO A 221 -14.39 20.62 1.19
N ALA A 222 -13.68 21.72 1.47
CA ALA A 222 -12.52 21.79 2.38
C ALA A 222 -12.82 21.35 3.84
N LEU A 223 -13.93 20.66 4.06
CA LEU A 223 -14.56 20.29 5.32
C LEU A 223 -14.35 18.83 5.73
N THR A 224 -13.98 17.89 4.85
CA THR A 224 -14.01 16.45 5.23
C THR A 224 -12.70 15.86 5.76
N TYR A 225 -11.60 16.62 5.78
CA TYR A 225 -10.29 16.12 6.26
C TYR A 225 -9.59 17.03 7.26
N ASN A 226 -10.22 18.12 7.69
CA ASN A 226 -9.65 18.99 8.71
C ASN A 226 -10.15 18.56 10.09
N THR A 227 -9.35 17.75 10.77
CA THR A 227 -9.62 17.29 12.14
C THR A 227 -9.75 18.42 13.15
N ALA A 228 -9.26 19.63 12.87
CA ALA A 228 -9.44 20.79 13.73
C ALA A 228 -10.84 21.43 13.61
N LYS A 229 -11.62 21.10 12.57
CA LYS A 229 -12.98 21.62 12.35
C LYS A 229 -14.09 20.62 12.71
N ILE A 230 -13.73 19.47 13.28
CA ILE A 230 -14.72 18.47 13.64
C ILE A 230 -15.61 18.96 14.77
N ASP A 231 -16.91 18.72 14.64
CA ASP A 231 -17.89 18.97 15.68
C ASP A 231 -17.86 17.83 16.70
N LEU A 232 -17.04 18.00 17.75
CA LEU A 232 -16.88 16.99 18.79
C LEU A 232 -18.17 16.73 19.59
N LYS A 233 -19.09 17.71 19.65
CA LYS A 233 -20.38 17.48 20.27
C LYS A 233 -21.18 16.45 19.45
N LYS A 234 -21.24 16.60 18.13
CA LYS A 234 -21.86 15.59 17.25
C LYS A 234 -21.18 14.23 17.34
N VAL A 235 -19.86 14.19 17.50
CA VAL A 235 -19.13 12.94 17.73
C VAL A 235 -19.60 12.27 19.03
N SER A 236 -19.70 13.04 20.11
CA SER A 236 -20.19 12.57 21.40
C SER A 236 -21.63 12.08 21.35
N ASP A 237 -22.53 12.88 20.77
CA ASP A 237 -23.96 12.54 20.61
C ASP A 237 -24.12 11.25 19.78
N THR A 238 -23.32 11.10 18.71
CA THR A 238 -23.30 9.90 17.86
C THR A 238 -22.79 8.68 18.61
N ALA A 239 -21.72 8.83 19.39
CA ALA A 239 -21.19 7.73 20.21
C ALA A 239 -22.25 7.21 21.18
N GLN A 240 -22.94 8.11 21.88
CA GLN A 240 -23.99 7.76 22.82
C GLN A 240 -25.14 7.01 22.14
N ARG A 241 -25.57 7.48 20.96
CA ARG A 241 -26.62 6.81 20.16
C ARG A 241 -26.23 5.39 19.74
N LEU A 242 -24.94 5.16 19.47
CA LEU A 242 -24.41 3.87 19.05
C LEU A 242 -24.03 2.95 20.22
N GLY A 243 -24.23 3.39 21.47
CA GLY A 243 -23.83 2.63 22.66
C GLY A 243 -22.32 2.67 22.97
N GLY A 244 -21.59 3.60 22.34
CA GLY A 244 -20.20 3.92 22.68
C GLY A 244 -20.09 5.00 23.76
N GLN A 245 -18.86 5.33 24.16
CA GLN A 245 -18.60 6.39 25.13
C GLN A 245 -17.71 7.47 24.51
N TRP A 246 -18.12 8.72 24.69
CA TRP A 246 -17.33 9.89 24.39
C TRP A 246 -17.49 10.92 25.51
N THR A 247 -16.38 11.48 25.99
CA THR A 247 -16.36 12.40 27.14
C THR A 247 -15.54 13.64 26.78
N LEU A 248 -16.23 14.71 26.40
CA LEU A 248 -15.58 15.95 25.94
C LEU A 248 -14.68 16.59 26.99
N SER A 249 -15.09 16.56 28.27
CA SER A 249 -14.34 17.13 29.38
C SER A 249 -13.01 16.42 29.66
N ALA A 250 -12.84 15.18 29.18
CA ALA A 250 -11.57 14.46 29.27
C ALA A 250 -10.54 14.97 28.23
N LEU A 251 -10.97 15.74 27.22
CA LEU A 251 -10.07 16.33 26.24
C LEU A 251 -9.48 17.65 26.72
N LYS A 252 -8.19 17.83 26.47
CA LYS A 252 -7.51 19.11 26.66
C LYS A 252 -8.15 20.16 25.74
N ASN A 253 -8.69 21.22 26.32
CA ASN A 253 -9.31 22.35 25.61
C ASN A 253 -10.46 21.96 24.67
N ASN A 254 -11.17 20.85 24.91
CA ASN A 254 -12.21 20.32 24.01
C ASN A 254 -11.72 20.17 22.56
N LYS A 255 -10.48 19.71 22.36
CA LYS A 255 -9.89 19.47 21.04
C LYS A 255 -9.34 18.06 20.92
N LEU A 256 -9.34 17.51 19.71
CA LEU A 256 -8.65 16.25 19.43
C LEU A 256 -7.15 16.41 19.69
N PRO A 257 -6.50 15.42 20.34
CA PRO A 257 -5.05 15.40 20.40
C PRO A 257 -4.49 15.13 19.01
N LEU A 258 -3.64 16.03 18.53
CA LEU A 258 -2.95 15.88 17.25
C LEU A 258 -1.45 15.66 17.50
N ASP A 259 -0.82 14.84 16.68
CA ASP A 259 0.62 14.70 16.64
C ASP A 259 1.29 15.92 15.98
N LYS A 260 2.63 15.94 15.98
CA LYS A 260 3.43 17.03 15.39
C LYS A 260 3.22 17.21 13.87
N PHE A 261 2.56 16.28 13.21
CA PHE A 261 2.24 16.32 11.79
C PHE A 261 0.76 16.63 11.51
N GLY A 262 -0.04 16.89 12.55
CA GLY A 262 -1.46 17.24 12.43
C GLY A 262 -2.41 16.04 12.32
N PHE A 263 -1.94 14.80 12.54
CA PHE A 263 -2.81 13.62 12.57
C PHE A 263 -3.30 13.33 13.97
N ILE A 264 -4.45 12.66 14.11
CA ILE A 264 -4.98 12.29 15.43
C ILE A 264 -3.97 11.39 16.17
N ASP A 265 -3.57 11.80 17.36
CA ASP A 265 -2.82 10.93 18.26
C ASP A 265 -3.80 10.01 19.01
N TRP A 266 -4.05 8.86 18.40
CA TRP A 266 -4.94 7.83 18.94
C TRP A 266 -4.49 7.32 20.32
N THR A 267 -3.18 7.39 20.63
CA THR A 267 -2.66 6.94 21.92
C THR A 267 -3.03 7.93 23.01
N GLU A 268 -2.82 9.23 22.77
CA GLU A 268 -3.22 10.28 23.71
C GLU A 268 -4.75 10.32 23.88
N LEU A 269 -5.51 10.12 22.79
CA LEU A 269 -6.97 10.07 22.84
C LEU A 269 -7.49 8.94 23.74
N ARG A 270 -6.86 7.76 23.72
CA ARG A 270 -7.22 6.66 24.61
C ARG A 270 -6.81 6.92 26.05
N LYS A 271 -5.58 7.43 26.24
CA LYS A 271 -5.05 7.73 27.57
C LYS A 271 -5.86 8.78 28.31
N SER A 272 -6.48 9.72 27.60
CA SER A 272 -7.37 10.70 28.22
C SER A 272 -8.67 10.06 28.74
N GLY A 273 -9.04 8.86 28.26
CA GLY A 273 -10.34 8.26 28.54
C GLY A 273 -11.50 8.95 27.81
N ALA A 274 -11.20 9.87 26.88
CA ALA A 274 -12.22 10.64 26.17
C ALA A 274 -13.02 9.82 25.18
N SER A 275 -12.49 8.69 24.69
CA SER A 275 -13.22 7.78 23.82
C SER A 275 -13.06 6.33 24.27
N ARG A 276 -14.18 5.61 24.26
CA ARG A 276 -14.20 4.14 24.30
C ARG A 276 -14.79 3.65 23.00
N LEU A 277 -13.96 2.98 22.21
CA LEU A 277 -14.38 2.46 20.92
C LEU A 277 -15.32 1.26 21.10
N ILE A 278 -16.30 1.17 20.20
CA ILE A 278 -17.17 0.03 20.05
C ILE A 278 -16.35 -1.06 19.34
N ALA A 279 -16.15 -2.19 20.02
CA ALA A 279 -15.29 -3.30 19.58
C ALA A 279 -16.07 -4.63 19.53
N GLY A 280 -15.40 -5.68 19.03
CA GLY A 280 -16.02 -6.98 18.75
C GLY A 280 -16.51 -7.06 17.31
N ALA A 281 -17.00 -8.21 16.84
CA ALA A 281 -17.31 -8.50 15.42
C ALA A 281 -18.49 -7.73 14.79
N GLY A 282 -18.75 -6.50 15.25
CA GLY A 282 -19.76 -5.60 14.71
C GLY A 282 -21.14 -6.24 14.54
N PRO A 283 -21.86 -5.93 13.44
CA PRO A 283 -23.14 -6.54 13.14
C PRO A 283 -23.05 -8.05 12.86
N CYS A 284 -21.86 -8.65 12.80
CA CYS A 284 -21.63 -10.06 12.47
C CYS A 284 -21.61 -11.00 13.70
N ARG A 285 -21.92 -10.51 14.91
CA ARG A 285 -21.97 -11.38 16.10
C ARG A 285 -23.08 -12.42 16.03
N ALA A 286 -22.81 -13.61 16.58
CA ALA A 286 -23.81 -14.65 16.75
C ALA A 286 -25.08 -14.11 17.46
N GLY A 287 -26.25 -14.27 16.83
CA GLY A 287 -27.54 -13.81 17.34
C GLY A 287 -27.91 -12.36 17.04
N THR A 288 -27.14 -11.62 16.24
CA THR A 288 -27.56 -10.32 15.70
C THR A 288 -28.39 -10.49 14.44
N ALA A 289 -29.23 -9.50 14.12
CA ALA A 289 -30.04 -9.47 12.89
C ALA A 289 -29.21 -9.46 11.58
N ARG A 290 -27.88 -9.36 11.67
CA ARG A 290 -26.96 -9.17 10.53
C ARG A 290 -25.84 -10.21 10.46
N GLN A 291 -25.89 -11.25 11.30
CA GLN A 291 -24.92 -12.35 11.30
C GLN A 291 -24.75 -12.98 9.90
N ASN A 292 -25.85 -13.20 9.17
CA ASN A 292 -25.87 -13.89 7.88
C ASN A 292 -25.45 -13.00 6.69
N ILE A 293 -25.08 -11.74 6.94
CA ILE A 293 -24.76 -10.75 5.90
C ILE A 293 -23.24 -10.60 5.72
N CYS A 294 -22.48 -11.07 6.71
CA CYS A 294 -21.02 -11.09 6.68
C CYS A 294 -20.52 -12.32 5.91
N GLN A 295 -19.28 -12.30 5.41
CA GLN A 295 -18.73 -13.43 4.64
C GLN A 295 -18.85 -14.74 5.45
N GLU A 296 -19.14 -15.87 4.77
CA GLU A 296 -19.31 -17.18 5.41
C GLU A 296 -18.12 -17.48 6.32
N GLU A 297 -18.39 -17.62 7.62
CA GLU A 297 -17.39 -17.97 8.61
C GLU A 297 -16.83 -19.36 8.27
N THR A 298 -15.52 -19.48 8.10
CA THR A 298 -14.87 -20.79 8.09
C THR A 298 -15.18 -21.52 9.40
N PRO A 299 -15.44 -22.85 9.40
CA PRO A 299 -15.89 -23.60 10.57
C PRO A 299 -14.97 -23.55 11.81
N ASP A 300 -13.74 -23.06 11.65
CA ASP A 300 -12.75 -22.88 12.72
C ASP A 300 -12.79 -21.48 13.39
N SER A 301 -13.83 -20.66 13.14
CA SER A 301 -14.10 -19.38 13.82
C SER A 301 -14.54 -19.54 15.30
N ALA A 302 -14.07 -20.60 15.95
CA ALA A 302 -14.37 -20.94 17.34
C ALA A 302 -13.90 -19.81 18.28
N ILE A 303 -14.83 -18.90 18.57
CA ILE A 303 -14.69 -17.77 19.49
C ILE A 303 -13.61 -16.79 19.01
N ILE A 304 -14.05 -15.64 18.47
CA ILE A 304 -13.21 -14.44 18.47
C ILE A 304 -12.84 -14.15 19.92
N LYS A 305 -11.70 -14.69 20.34
CA LYS A 305 -11.07 -14.38 21.62
C LYS A 305 -10.56 -12.96 21.47
N ASN A 306 -11.43 -12.03 21.80
CA ASN A 306 -11.12 -10.61 21.94
C ASN A 306 -10.32 -10.41 23.24
N GLU A 307 -9.24 -11.18 23.37
CA GLU A 307 -8.36 -11.24 24.53
C GLU A 307 -7.24 -10.22 24.31
N VAL A 308 -7.15 -9.24 25.20
CA VAL A 308 -6.03 -8.30 25.21
C VAL A 308 -4.81 -9.05 25.72
N ARG A 309 -3.71 -8.99 24.96
CA ARG A 309 -2.46 -9.63 25.35
C ARG A 309 -1.50 -8.57 25.89
N GLU A 310 -1.07 -8.71 27.14
CA GLU A 310 -0.32 -7.65 27.86
C GLU A 310 1.21 -7.68 27.62
N ASN A 311 1.70 -8.56 26.74
CA ASN A 311 3.15 -8.69 26.55
C ASN A 311 3.74 -7.61 25.63
N THR A 312 4.99 -7.26 25.92
CA THR A 312 5.80 -6.34 25.12
C THR A 312 6.94 -7.11 24.46
N ILE A 313 7.08 -6.97 23.14
CA ILE A 313 8.20 -7.52 22.37
C ILE A 313 9.22 -6.42 22.12
N ILE A 314 10.48 -6.68 22.44
CA ILE A 314 11.60 -5.80 22.14
C ILE A 314 12.32 -6.32 20.90
N PHE A 315 12.39 -5.49 19.85
CA PHE A 315 13.19 -5.77 18.65
C PHE A 315 14.51 -5.01 18.72
N THR A 316 15.61 -5.73 18.66
CA THR A 316 16.95 -5.15 18.62
C THR A 316 17.37 -4.85 17.16
N PRO A 317 17.65 -3.59 16.79
CA PRO A 317 18.16 -3.27 15.47
C PRO A 317 19.52 -3.92 15.22
N ARG A 318 19.78 -4.34 13.99
CA ARG A 318 21.10 -4.84 13.58
C ARG A 318 22.16 -3.72 13.47
N ILE A 319 21.70 -2.48 13.39
CA ILE A 319 22.55 -1.29 13.29
C ILE A 319 22.88 -0.80 14.69
N GLN A 320 24.17 -0.71 15.00
CA GLN A 320 24.65 -0.22 16.29
C GLN A 320 24.26 1.25 16.52
N GLY A 321 23.96 1.59 17.78
CA GLY A 321 23.63 2.96 18.19
C GLY A 321 22.17 3.38 17.94
N ILE A 322 21.36 2.56 17.27
CA ILE A 322 19.91 2.80 17.15
C ILE A 322 19.20 2.18 18.35
N ALA A 323 18.29 2.94 18.95
CA ALA A 323 17.45 2.48 20.06
C ALA A 323 16.62 1.24 19.67
N SER A 324 16.42 0.32 20.61
CA SER A 324 15.56 -0.84 20.41
C SER A 324 14.10 -0.44 20.33
N VAL A 325 13.32 -1.25 19.59
CA VAL A 325 11.90 -0.99 19.36
C VAL A 325 11.07 -1.78 20.36
N ALA A 326 10.16 -1.11 21.07
CA ALA A 326 9.18 -1.76 21.92
C ALA A 326 7.82 -1.88 21.21
N PHE A 327 7.31 -3.10 21.10
CA PHE A 327 5.98 -3.41 20.56
C PHE A 327 5.09 -3.95 21.68
N SER A 328 4.04 -3.22 22.04
CA SER A 328 3.05 -3.63 23.03
C SER A 328 1.88 -4.35 22.35
N HIS A 329 1.64 -5.63 22.68
CA HIS A 329 0.41 -6.28 22.23
C HIS A 329 -0.82 -5.63 22.84
N GLU A 330 -0.75 -5.13 24.07
CA GLU A 330 -1.90 -4.55 24.79
C GLU A 330 -2.53 -3.44 23.96
N THR A 331 -1.68 -2.54 23.45
CA THR A 331 -2.12 -1.40 22.64
C THR A 331 -2.73 -1.83 21.29
N HIS A 332 -2.27 -2.93 20.70
CA HIS A 332 -2.72 -3.39 19.38
C HIS A 332 -3.96 -4.30 19.48
N SER A 333 -3.92 -5.29 20.37
CA SER A 333 -5.02 -6.22 20.66
C SER A 333 -6.24 -5.55 21.31
N ALA A 334 -6.10 -4.31 21.81
CA ALA A 334 -7.23 -3.52 22.26
C ALA A 334 -8.20 -3.13 21.13
N ASP A 335 -7.73 -3.01 19.88
CA ASP A 335 -8.58 -2.63 18.74
C ASP A 335 -8.57 -3.60 17.58
N THR A 336 -7.66 -4.57 17.56
CA THR A 336 -7.45 -5.51 16.44
C THR A 336 -7.60 -6.95 16.91
N LEU A 337 -7.89 -7.85 15.96
CA LEU A 337 -7.98 -9.28 16.24
C LEU A 337 -6.61 -9.94 16.01
N CYS A 338 -6.35 -11.06 16.69
CA CYS A 338 -5.11 -11.82 16.52
C CYS A 338 -4.86 -12.21 15.05
N GLU A 339 -5.91 -12.68 14.36
CA GLU A 339 -5.91 -13.05 12.94
C GLU A 339 -5.61 -11.89 11.97
N THR A 340 -5.79 -10.64 12.40
CA THR A 340 -5.44 -9.46 11.59
C THR A 340 -3.92 -9.41 11.38
N CYS A 341 -3.15 -9.87 12.36
CA CYS A 341 -1.68 -9.89 12.31
C CYS A 341 -1.14 -11.28 11.99
N HIS A 342 -1.75 -12.33 12.53
CA HIS A 342 -1.20 -13.68 12.54
C HIS A 342 -2.01 -14.66 11.69
N PRO A 343 -1.34 -15.58 10.96
CA PRO A 343 0.10 -15.62 10.70
C PRO A 343 0.53 -14.71 9.53
N ASN A 344 -0.43 -14.02 8.89
CA ASN A 344 -0.24 -13.39 7.58
C ASN A 344 0.77 -12.24 7.56
N VAL A 345 0.74 -11.35 8.56
CA VAL A 345 1.67 -10.22 8.68
C VAL A 345 2.88 -10.61 9.52
N PHE A 346 2.65 -11.36 10.60
CA PHE A 346 3.68 -11.85 11.50
C PHE A 346 3.47 -13.33 11.79
N LYS A 347 4.53 -14.12 11.76
CA LYS A 347 4.54 -15.50 12.27
C LYS A 347 4.37 -15.50 13.78
N ASP A 348 3.67 -16.51 14.30
CA ASP A 348 3.46 -16.78 15.74
C ASP A 348 4.70 -17.30 16.48
N THR A 349 5.89 -16.91 16.02
CA THR A 349 7.18 -17.32 16.58
C THR A 349 8.06 -16.12 16.82
N LEU A 350 8.50 -15.96 18.08
CA LEU A 350 9.51 -14.96 18.42
C LEU A 350 10.78 -15.23 17.61
N GLY A 351 11.36 -14.20 16.99
CA GLY A 351 12.50 -14.40 16.10
C GLY A 351 12.14 -14.62 14.62
N GLY A 352 10.91 -15.04 14.31
CA GLY A 352 10.54 -15.56 12.97
C GLY A 352 10.35 -14.52 11.85
N ASN A 353 10.33 -13.23 12.19
CA ASN A 353 9.87 -12.16 11.28
C ASN A 353 10.98 -11.15 10.95
N ASN A 354 11.76 -11.32 9.88
CA ASN A 354 12.74 -10.28 9.51
C ASN A 354 12.05 -9.09 8.86
N MET A 355 12.42 -7.88 9.26
CA MET A 355 11.82 -6.65 8.75
C MET A 355 12.84 -5.51 8.75
N THR A 356 12.70 -4.63 7.77
CA THR A 356 13.49 -3.40 7.62
C THR A 356 12.55 -2.19 7.51
N MET A 357 13.10 -0.99 7.65
CA MET A 357 12.33 0.24 7.41
C MET A 357 11.88 0.35 5.93
N SER A 358 12.64 -0.23 4.98
CA SER A 358 12.23 -0.29 3.57
C SER A 358 11.01 -1.17 3.38
N ASP A 359 11.00 -2.36 4.01
CA ASP A 359 9.83 -3.25 4.00
C ASP A 359 8.59 -2.55 4.54
N MET A 360 8.75 -1.77 5.62
CA MET A 360 7.66 -1.00 6.21
C MET A 360 7.18 0.13 5.28
N ALA A 361 8.08 0.83 4.60
CA ALA A 361 7.69 1.86 3.61
C ALA A 361 6.90 1.26 2.42
N GLU A 362 7.21 0.01 2.06
CA GLU A 362 6.48 -0.77 1.03
C GLU A 362 5.20 -1.42 1.57
N GLY A 363 4.87 -1.21 2.85
CA GLY A 363 3.62 -1.65 3.43
C GLY A 363 3.62 -3.08 4.00
N ARG A 364 4.80 -3.66 4.27
CA ARG A 364 4.97 -4.95 4.96
C ARG A 364 5.22 -4.76 6.47
N SER A 365 5.08 -5.83 7.26
CA SER A 365 5.32 -5.82 8.71
C SER A 365 4.55 -4.68 9.41
N CYS A 366 5.19 -3.82 10.21
CA CYS A 366 4.54 -2.68 10.85
C CYS A 366 3.88 -1.73 9.85
N GLY A 367 4.42 -1.62 8.63
CA GLY A 367 3.84 -0.79 7.57
C GLY A 367 2.60 -1.34 6.90
N TYR A 368 2.17 -2.53 7.31
CA TYR A 368 0.83 -3.00 7.00
C TYR A 368 -0.23 -1.99 7.48
N CYS A 369 0.00 -1.36 8.64
CA CYS A 369 -0.87 -0.33 9.21
C CYS A 369 -0.18 1.05 9.36
N HIS A 370 1.05 1.11 9.88
CA HIS A 370 1.76 2.38 10.09
C HIS A 370 2.09 3.06 8.76
N GLY A 371 1.87 4.36 8.68
CA GLY A 371 1.98 5.14 7.44
C GLY A 371 0.75 5.08 6.53
N LYS A 372 -0.14 4.10 6.72
CA LYS A 372 -1.41 3.97 5.98
C LYS A 372 -2.60 4.38 6.84
N THR A 373 -2.92 3.61 7.88
CA THR A 373 -4.06 3.81 8.79
C THR A 373 -3.63 4.17 10.21
N ALA A 374 -2.35 3.97 10.55
CA ALA A 374 -1.72 4.41 11.79
C ALA A 374 -0.61 5.45 11.52
N PHE A 375 0.00 6.00 12.58
CA PHE A 375 0.95 7.11 12.49
C PHE A 375 2.11 6.82 11.52
N LYS A 376 2.69 7.89 10.94
CA LYS A 376 3.80 7.80 9.96
C LYS A 376 5.15 7.49 10.63
N PHE A 377 6.06 6.88 9.88
CA PHE A 377 7.40 6.51 10.34
C PHE A 377 8.35 7.67 10.65
N ALA A 378 7.98 8.90 10.28
CA ALA A 378 8.81 10.08 10.51
C ALA A 378 9.00 10.44 12.01
N ASP A 379 8.26 9.79 12.91
CA ASP A 379 8.47 9.92 14.36
C ASP A 379 9.19 8.70 14.95
N CYS A 380 10.50 8.59 14.68
CA CYS A 380 11.30 7.43 15.04
C CYS A 380 11.16 7.02 16.53
N LYS A 381 11.06 8.01 17.41
CA LYS A 381 10.99 7.82 18.88
C LYS A 381 9.69 7.14 19.36
N LYS A 382 8.63 7.10 18.53
CA LYS A 382 7.41 6.37 18.88
C LYS A 382 7.64 4.86 18.95
N CYS A 383 8.58 4.34 18.16
CA CYS A 383 8.93 2.93 18.15
C CYS A 383 10.29 2.71 18.83
N HIS A 384 11.32 3.47 18.44
CA HIS A 384 12.68 3.39 18.96
C HIS A 384 12.79 4.11 20.30
N SER A 385 12.28 3.48 21.35
CA SER A 385 12.11 4.07 22.68
C SER A 385 13.03 3.48 23.76
N ILE A 386 13.67 2.34 23.49
CA ILE A 386 14.54 1.64 24.44
C ILE A 386 15.99 1.93 24.10
N LYS A 387 16.84 2.29 25.08
CA LYS A 387 18.22 2.67 24.78
C LYS A 387 18.99 1.49 24.16
N PRO A 388 19.95 1.75 23.25
CA PRO A 388 20.78 0.70 22.68
C PRO A 388 21.46 -0.13 23.78
N GLY A 389 21.27 -1.45 23.77
CA GLY A 389 21.85 -2.36 24.76
C GLY A 389 21.08 -2.49 26.07
N GLU A 390 20.02 -1.70 26.28
CA GLU A 390 19.10 -1.85 27.41
C GLU A 390 18.19 -3.05 27.17
N LYS A 391 18.08 -3.92 28.19
CA LYS A 391 17.17 -5.06 28.21
C LYS A 391 16.13 -4.80 29.30
N PRO A 392 14.96 -4.23 28.96
CA PRO A 392 13.91 -4.04 29.94
C PRO A 392 13.51 -5.40 30.53
N GLU A 393 13.54 -5.52 31.85
CA GLU A 393 13.15 -6.73 32.56
C GLU A 393 11.67 -6.66 32.95
N GLY A 394 10.95 -7.77 32.84
CA GLY A 394 9.55 -7.88 33.25
C GLY A 394 8.94 -9.22 32.84
N ALA A 395 8.00 -9.74 33.63
CA ALA A 395 7.35 -11.04 33.40
C ALA A 395 6.70 -11.17 32.00
N ASN A 396 6.35 -10.02 31.40
CA ASN A 396 5.65 -9.92 30.13
C ASN A 396 6.54 -9.35 29.00
N VAL A 397 7.86 -9.26 29.19
CA VAL A 397 8.79 -8.73 28.18
C VAL A 397 9.50 -9.87 27.44
N LEU A 398 9.41 -9.87 26.11
CA LEU A 398 10.08 -10.83 25.23
C LEU A 398 11.15 -10.11 24.39
N ILE A 399 12.40 -10.57 24.44
CA ILE A 399 13.52 -9.92 23.73
C ILE A 399 13.88 -10.71 22.47
N ARG A 400 14.11 -9.98 21.38
CA ARG A 400 14.58 -10.51 20.10
C ARG A 400 15.79 -9.76 19.57
#